data_AF-A0A5N6XL55-F1
#
_entry.id   AF-A0A5N6XL55-F1
#
_cell.length_a   1.000
_cell.length_b   1.000
_cell.length_c   1.000
_cell.angle_alpha   90.00
_cell.angle_beta   90.00
_cell.angle_gamma   90.00
#
_symmetry.space_group_name_H-M   'P 1'
#
loop_
_entity.id
_entity.type
_entity.pdbx_description
1 polymer ?
#
loop_
_entity_poly.entity_id
_entity_poly.type
_entity_poly.pdbx_seq_one_letter_code
_entity_poly.pdbx_strand_id
1 'polypeptide(L)'
;MRILNINGEGPGKFYGAIIAANGLQNDSIYSRDREDHESIEPGQHATLTGPSRTISAIDDFNLDFNLKNRDAPSADYEVANRQIAWNANDQTNKHDEFRTETINGPSGSVALDYVVMSNATEALVDIFLVDRGGEDPADVYGEIYAQTSSFPDKRIKLFRRESHDHVGVHPHSCVPLLRSALAVPMDASLAISASLWDHGRTSDKEIANGTAEFKPATL
;
A
#
# COMPACT_ATOMS: atom_id res chain seq x y z
N MET A 1 5.07 4.17 1.25
CA MET A 1 6.47 4.59 1.38
C MET A 1 6.57 6.03 0.92
N ARG A 2 7.18 6.92 1.70
CA ARG A 2 7.34 8.33 1.32
C ARG A 2 8.67 8.53 0.60
N ILE A 3 8.68 9.26 -0.50
CA ILE A 3 9.91 9.61 -1.20
C ILE A 3 10.48 10.87 -0.57
N LEU A 4 11.75 10.87 -0.20
CA LEU A 4 12.40 12.01 0.46
C LEU A 4 13.29 12.79 -0.51
N ASN A 5 13.99 12.08 -1.40
CA ASN A 5 14.84 12.68 -2.44
C ASN A 5 14.94 11.73 -3.64
N ILE A 6 14.92 12.31 -4.85
CA ILE A 6 15.07 11.61 -6.14
C ILE A 6 16.09 12.37 -6.98
N ASN A 7 17.34 12.40 -6.53
CA ASN A 7 18.45 13.04 -7.24
C ASN A 7 18.23 14.54 -7.52
N GLY A 8 17.45 15.22 -6.67
CA GLY A 8 17.08 16.62 -6.90
C GLY A 8 16.05 16.85 -8.03
N GLU A 9 15.45 15.79 -8.58
CA GLU A 9 14.38 15.87 -9.57
C GLU A 9 12.99 15.93 -8.93
N GLY A 10 12.05 16.58 -9.62
CA GLY A 10 10.65 16.69 -9.22
C GLY A 10 9.76 17.14 -10.39
N PRO A 11 8.90 16.27 -10.96
CA PRO A 11 8.74 14.85 -10.63
C PRO A 11 9.89 13.97 -11.17
N GLY A 12 10.23 12.92 -10.42
CA GLY A 12 11.11 11.84 -10.87
C GLY A 12 10.34 10.65 -11.45
N LYS A 13 11.05 9.74 -12.12
CA LYS A 13 10.55 8.51 -12.76
C LYS A 13 10.93 7.29 -11.92
N PHE A 14 10.22 7.09 -10.82
CA PHE A 14 10.57 6.14 -9.77
C PHE A 14 10.13 4.71 -10.10
N TYR A 15 11.04 3.74 -9.99
CA TYR A 15 10.76 2.33 -10.28
C TYR A 15 11.62 1.39 -9.45
N GLY A 16 11.41 0.08 -9.58
CA GLY A 16 12.17 -0.96 -8.90
C GLY A 16 11.28 -1.84 -8.04
N ALA A 17 11.86 -2.48 -7.03
CA ALA A 17 11.14 -3.41 -6.18
C ALA A 17 11.51 -3.26 -4.69
N ILE A 18 10.53 -3.60 -3.84
CA ILE A 18 10.74 -3.89 -2.43
C ILE A 18 10.20 -5.30 -2.20
N ILE A 19 11.08 -6.22 -1.83
CA ILE A 19 10.73 -7.62 -1.59
C ILE A 19 10.75 -7.88 -0.09
N ALA A 20 9.67 -8.45 0.44
CA ALA A 20 9.63 -9.01 1.78
C ALA A 20 9.92 -10.50 1.72
N ALA A 21 10.77 -11.00 2.62
CA ALA A 21 11.10 -12.41 2.74
C ALA A 21 11.12 -12.84 4.21
N ASN A 22 10.44 -13.94 4.55
CA ASN A 22 10.42 -14.50 5.92
C ASN A 22 10.87 -15.98 5.97
N GLY A 23 11.77 -16.36 5.06
CA GLY A 23 12.28 -17.74 4.94
C GLY A 23 11.32 -18.74 4.30
N LEU A 24 10.00 -18.50 4.33
CA LEU A 24 8.98 -19.35 3.73
C LEU A 24 8.43 -18.79 2.41
N GLN A 25 8.34 -17.47 2.30
CA GLN A 25 7.76 -16.80 1.14
C GLN A 25 8.56 -15.52 0.83
N ASN A 26 8.64 -15.21 -0.46
CA ASN A 26 9.04 -13.90 -0.96
C ASN A 26 7.83 -13.24 -1.61
N ASP A 27 7.58 -11.98 -1.29
CA ASP A 27 6.46 -11.22 -1.84
C ASP A 27 6.83 -9.75 -2.05
N SER A 28 6.27 -9.13 -3.09
CA SER A 28 6.57 -7.74 -3.40
C SER A 28 5.66 -6.80 -2.60
N ILE A 29 6.25 -5.86 -1.87
CA ILE A 29 5.53 -4.73 -1.28
C ILE A 29 5.31 -3.64 -2.33
N TYR A 30 6.30 -3.46 -3.19
CA TYR A 30 6.32 -2.53 -4.32
C TYR A 30 7.03 -3.21 -5.48
N SER A 31 6.49 -3.08 -6.70
CA SER A 31 7.14 -3.56 -7.91
C SER A 31 6.68 -2.71 -9.09
N ARG A 32 7.61 -2.02 -9.73
CA ARG A 32 7.39 -1.27 -10.96
C ARG A 32 8.56 -1.51 -11.90
N ASP A 33 8.25 -1.89 -13.13
CA ASP A 33 9.25 -2.01 -14.18
C ASP A 33 9.79 -0.64 -14.58
N ARG A 34 11.00 -0.62 -15.13
CA ARG A 34 11.67 0.61 -15.57
C ARG A 34 10.82 1.46 -16.53
N GLU A 35 10.09 0.80 -17.42
CA GLU A 35 9.25 1.47 -18.43
C GLU A 35 7.84 1.80 -17.91
N ASP A 36 7.41 1.18 -16.81
CA ASP A 36 6.16 1.47 -16.08
C ASP A 36 6.46 2.18 -14.75
N HIS A 37 7.29 3.22 -14.82
CA HIS A 37 7.70 3.97 -13.64
C HIS A 37 6.56 4.83 -13.07
N GLU A 38 6.59 5.09 -11.78
CA GLU A 38 5.72 6.05 -11.12
C GLU A 38 6.32 7.46 -11.24
N SER A 39 5.55 8.41 -11.81
CA SER A 39 5.91 9.83 -11.81
C SER A 39 5.63 10.41 -10.43
N ILE A 40 6.66 10.78 -9.67
CA ILE A 40 6.51 11.10 -8.24
C ILE A 40 7.45 12.22 -7.79
N GLU A 41 6.97 13.11 -6.93
CA GLU A 41 7.73 14.22 -6.34
C GLU A 41 8.29 13.86 -4.95
N PRO A 42 9.42 14.47 -4.52
CA PRO A 42 9.82 14.45 -3.12
C PRO A 42 8.68 14.90 -2.19
N GLY A 43 8.43 14.14 -1.13
CA GLY A 43 7.33 14.32 -0.19
C GLY A 43 6.09 13.48 -0.51
N GLN A 44 5.93 13.00 -1.75
CA GLN A 44 4.82 12.14 -2.14
C GLN A 44 5.05 10.68 -1.72
N HIS A 45 3.99 9.86 -1.81
CA HIS A 45 4.01 8.46 -1.42
C HIS A 45 3.94 7.56 -2.65
N ALA A 46 4.91 6.66 -2.80
CA ALA A 46 4.87 5.62 -3.82
C ALA A 46 3.75 4.62 -3.53
N THR A 47 3.13 4.14 -4.59
CA THR A 47 1.96 3.26 -4.53
C THR A 47 2.39 1.83 -4.20
N LEU A 48 2.20 1.42 -2.95
CA LEU A 48 2.47 0.04 -2.51
C LEU A 48 1.32 -0.88 -2.92
N THR A 49 1.64 -1.97 -3.62
CA THR A 49 0.65 -2.92 -4.15
C THR A 49 0.61 -4.25 -3.42
N GLY A 50 1.48 -4.43 -2.42
CA GLY A 50 1.51 -5.64 -1.62
C GLY A 50 1.89 -5.40 -0.17
N PRO A 51 2.32 -6.47 0.52
CA PRO A 51 2.39 -7.85 0.03
C PRO A 51 0.99 -8.48 -0.20
N SER A 52 0.92 -9.57 -0.97
CA SER A 52 -0.31 -10.35 -1.20
C SER A 52 -0.83 -11.05 0.06
N ARG A 53 0.06 -11.26 1.05
CA ARG A 53 -0.23 -11.72 2.40
C ARG A 53 0.61 -10.95 3.41
N THR A 54 0.12 -10.85 4.63
CA THR A 54 0.87 -10.29 5.75
C THR A 54 2.15 -11.07 6.01
N ILE A 55 3.19 -10.36 6.45
CA ILE A 55 4.49 -10.96 6.78
C ILE A 55 4.41 -11.43 8.23
N SER A 56 4.51 -12.73 8.45
CA SER A 56 4.62 -13.29 9.80
C SER A 56 5.98 -12.91 10.40
N ALA A 57 5.94 -12.37 11.63
CA ALA A 57 7.11 -12.04 12.44
C ALA A 57 7.33 -13.07 13.56
N ILE A 58 6.82 -14.30 13.40
CA ILE A 58 7.16 -15.42 14.28
C ILE A 58 8.65 -15.77 14.15
N ASP A 59 9.15 -15.71 12.91
CA ASP A 59 10.55 -15.90 12.56
C ASP A 59 11.13 -14.61 11.97
N ASP A 60 12.45 -14.61 11.72
CA ASP A 60 13.16 -13.52 11.07
C ASP A 60 12.54 -13.16 9.71
N PHE A 61 12.53 -11.86 9.38
CA PHE A 61 12.15 -11.40 8.05
C PHE A 61 13.07 -10.28 7.57
N ASN A 62 13.15 -10.14 6.25
CA ASN A 62 13.94 -9.11 5.59
C ASN A 62 13.06 -8.31 4.62
N LEU A 63 13.36 -7.03 4.48
CA LEU A 63 12.84 -6.16 3.43
C LEU A 63 13.99 -5.71 2.55
N ASP A 64 14.03 -6.19 1.32
CA ASP A 64 15.06 -5.90 0.33
C ASP A 64 14.60 -4.79 -0.61
N PHE A 65 15.30 -3.66 -0.60
CA PHE A 65 15.02 -2.50 -1.44
C PHE A 65 15.96 -2.50 -2.64
N ASN A 66 15.41 -2.32 -3.83
CA ASN A 66 16.15 -2.03 -5.06
C ASN A 66 15.33 -1.01 -5.86
N LEU A 67 15.55 0.27 -5.56
CA LEU A 67 14.74 1.38 -6.01
C LEU A 67 15.60 2.38 -6.78
N LYS A 68 15.08 2.85 -7.91
CA LYS A 68 15.81 3.67 -8.87
C LYS A 68 14.94 4.79 -9.42
N ASN A 69 15.61 5.84 -9.89
CA ASN A 69 15.04 6.88 -10.72
C ASN A 69 15.53 6.68 -12.14
N ARG A 70 14.61 6.53 -13.09
CA ARG A 70 14.95 6.41 -14.50
C ARG A 70 15.47 7.75 -15.01
N ASP A 71 16.66 7.73 -15.59
CA ASP A 71 17.21 8.85 -16.33
C ASP A 71 17.66 8.34 -17.71
N ALA A 72 17.09 8.89 -18.78
CA ALA A 72 17.38 8.47 -20.14
C ALA A 72 17.73 9.71 -20.97
N PRO A 73 18.85 9.71 -21.73
CA PRO A 73 19.65 8.54 -22.12
C PRO A 73 20.75 8.11 -21.13
N SER A 74 20.82 8.70 -19.94
CA SER A 74 21.81 8.38 -18.89
C SER A 74 21.69 6.95 -18.32
N ALA A 75 22.58 6.63 -17.38
CA ALA A 75 22.34 5.56 -16.44
C ALA A 75 21.33 6.02 -15.37
N ASP A 76 20.45 5.11 -14.96
CA ASP A 76 19.49 5.37 -13.90
C ASP A 76 20.17 5.59 -12.55
N TYR A 77 19.56 6.43 -11.72
CA TYR A 77 20.08 6.79 -10.41
C TYR A 77 19.55 5.86 -9.32
N GLU A 78 20.44 5.35 -8.47
CA GLU A 78 20.06 4.53 -7.33
C GLU A 78 19.46 5.39 -6.21
N VAL A 79 18.18 5.16 -5.91
CA VAL A 79 17.46 5.87 -4.86
C VAL A 79 17.60 5.14 -3.52
N ALA A 80 17.52 3.80 -3.53
CA ALA A 80 17.74 2.98 -2.35
C ALA A 80 18.08 1.54 -2.74
N ASN A 81 19.18 1.00 -2.19
CA ASN A 81 19.61 -0.38 -2.38
C ASN A 81 20.17 -0.95 -1.08
N ARG A 82 19.27 -1.41 -0.20
CA ARG A 82 19.60 -1.89 1.15
C ARG A 82 18.60 -2.93 1.61
N GLN A 83 18.98 -3.68 2.64
CA GLN A 83 18.11 -4.60 3.35
C GLN A 83 17.80 -4.04 4.74
N ILE A 84 16.54 -4.15 5.17
CA ILE A 84 16.16 -4.09 6.59
C ILE A 84 16.00 -5.53 7.05
N ALA A 85 16.81 -5.96 8.01
CA ALA A 85 16.68 -7.27 8.63
C ALA A 85 16.01 -7.13 10.00
N TRP A 86 15.02 -7.96 10.26
CA TRP A 86 14.36 -8.08 11.55
C TRP A 86 14.61 -9.47 12.11
N ASN A 87 15.19 -9.54 13.31
CA ASN A 87 15.51 -10.79 13.98
C ASN A 87 14.53 -11.04 15.12
N ALA A 88 13.83 -12.17 15.11
CA ALA A 88 12.79 -12.50 16.09
C ALA A 88 13.34 -12.66 17.52
N ASN A 89 14.63 -13.01 17.65
CA ASN A 89 15.29 -13.25 18.93
C ASN A 89 16.00 -12.00 19.49
N ASP A 90 15.94 -10.86 18.80
CA ASP A 90 16.49 -9.60 19.30
C ASP A 90 15.62 -9.06 20.44
N GLN A 91 16.17 -9.08 21.66
CA GLN A 91 15.49 -8.62 22.88
C GLN A 91 15.23 -7.11 22.90
N THR A 92 15.83 -6.35 21.98
CA THR A 92 15.60 -4.90 21.82
C THR A 92 14.42 -4.58 20.90
N ASN A 93 13.80 -5.60 20.31
CA ASN A 93 12.62 -5.43 19.49
C ASN A 93 11.50 -4.74 20.27
N LYS A 94 10.89 -3.76 19.61
CA LYS A 94 9.69 -3.11 20.08
C LYS A 94 8.55 -3.49 19.15
N HIS A 95 7.53 -4.07 19.74
CA HIS A 95 6.29 -4.41 19.06
C HIS A 95 5.25 -3.32 19.29
N ASP A 96 4.23 -3.30 18.45
CA ASP A 96 3.04 -2.44 18.57
C ASP A 96 3.37 -0.93 18.56
N GLU A 97 4.58 -0.58 18.07
CA GLU A 97 5.05 0.79 17.88
C GLU A 97 5.32 1.01 16.39
N PHE A 98 4.78 2.10 15.87
CA PHE A 98 4.99 2.49 14.49
C PHE A 98 6.42 3.00 14.28
N ARG A 99 7.14 2.40 13.33
CA ARG A 99 8.52 2.76 12.99
C ARG A 99 8.57 3.42 11.63
N THR A 100 9.42 4.44 11.54
CA THR A 100 9.81 5.06 10.28
C THR A 100 11.30 4.82 10.07
N GLU A 101 11.63 3.99 9.09
CA GLU A 101 13.02 3.74 8.69
C GLU A 101 13.34 4.54 7.44
N THR A 102 14.48 5.23 7.46
CA THR A 102 14.97 5.98 6.29
C THR A 102 16.04 5.17 5.57
N ILE A 103 15.78 4.86 4.31
CA ILE A 103 16.67 4.09 3.45
C ILE A 103 17.33 5.04 2.47
N ASN A 104 18.64 5.21 2.59
CA ASN A 104 19.44 6.12 1.78
C ASN A 104 20.19 5.36 0.68
N GLY A 105 20.08 5.85 -0.55
CA GLY A 105 20.94 5.50 -1.66
C GLY A 105 21.88 6.66 -2.04
N PRO A 106 22.81 6.44 -2.99
CA PRO A 106 23.74 7.46 -3.45
C PRO A 106 23.07 8.70 -4.05
N SER A 107 21.90 8.52 -4.67
CA SER A 107 21.21 9.57 -5.42
C SER A 107 19.81 9.84 -4.89
N GLY A 108 19.42 9.31 -3.73
CA GLY A 108 18.07 9.52 -3.21
C GLY A 108 17.85 8.87 -1.86
N SER A 109 16.62 9.00 -1.36
CA SER A 109 16.21 8.34 -0.14
C SER A 109 14.70 8.20 -0.05
N VAL A 110 14.27 7.18 0.69
CA VAL A 110 12.87 6.87 0.97
C VAL A 110 12.66 6.64 2.47
N ALA A 111 11.45 6.91 2.96
CA ALA A 111 11.01 6.53 4.28
C ALA A 111 9.95 5.42 4.19
N LEU A 112 10.24 4.29 4.84
CA LEU A 112 9.27 3.21 5.02
C LEU A 112 8.68 3.29 6.42
N ASP A 113 7.36 3.29 6.45
CA ASP A 113 6.54 3.29 7.64
C ASP A 113 5.98 1.86 7.84
N TYR A 114 6.28 1.21 8.97
CA TYR A 114 5.79 -0.13 9.29
C TYR A 114 5.64 -0.36 10.80
N VAL A 115 4.95 -1.44 11.17
CA VAL A 115 4.82 -1.90 12.56
C VAL A 115 4.94 -3.42 12.58
N VAL A 116 5.64 -3.94 13.59
CA VAL A 116 5.63 -5.37 13.93
C VAL A 116 4.70 -5.53 15.12
N MET A 117 3.60 -6.23 14.92
CA MET A 117 2.57 -6.40 15.97
C MET A 117 2.90 -7.63 16.82
N SER A 118 2.71 -7.55 18.13
CA SER A 118 2.99 -8.68 19.04
C SER A 118 1.91 -9.78 18.94
N ASN A 119 0.66 -9.36 18.71
CA ASN A 119 -0.49 -10.25 18.59
C ASN A 119 -1.47 -9.71 17.54
N ALA A 120 -1.41 -10.29 16.34
CA ALA A 120 -2.21 -9.85 15.21
C ALA A 120 -2.69 -11.02 14.36
N THR A 121 -3.73 -10.77 13.60
CA THR A 121 -4.23 -11.67 12.56
C THR A 121 -4.17 -11.01 11.19
N GLU A 122 -4.24 -11.83 10.15
CA GLU A 122 -4.41 -11.38 8.77
C GLU A 122 -5.88 -11.07 8.50
N ALA A 123 -6.15 -9.87 7.99
CA ALA A 123 -7.41 -9.52 7.36
C ALA A 123 -7.21 -9.49 5.84
N LEU A 124 -8.05 -10.25 5.13
CA LEU A 124 -8.17 -10.20 3.67
C LEU A 124 -9.41 -9.40 3.32
N VAL A 125 -9.23 -8.33 2.55
CA VAL A 125 -10.29 -7.38 2.22
C VAL A 125 -10.66 -7.52 0.74
N ASP A 126 -11.92 -7.88 0.50
CA ASP A 126 -12.56 -7.81 -0.81
C ASP A 126 -13.71 -6.80 -0.76
N ILE A 127 -13.86 -6.02 -1.83
CA ILE A 127 -14.91 -4.99 -1.95
C ILE A 127 -15.66 -5.24 -3.24
N PHE A 128 -16.95 -5.53 -3.12
CA PHE A 128 -17.82 -5.85 -4.25
C PHE A 128 -18.73 -4.67 -4.57
N LEU A 129 -18.85 -4.36 -5.87
CA LEU A 129 -19.92 -3.47 -6.33
C LEU A 129 -21.24 -4.24 -6.27
N VAL A 130 -22.25 -3.71 -5.59
CA VAL A 130 -23.58 -4.33 -5.53
C VAL A 130 -24.47 -3.74 -6.61
N ASP A 131 -25.19 -4.58 -7.37
CA ASP A 131 -26.15 -4.11 -8.36
C ASP A 131 -27.28 -3.30 -7.71
N ARG A 132 -27.49 -2.07 -8.18
CA ARG A 132 -28.61 -1.20 -7.80
C ARG A 132 -29.33 -0.60 -9.01
N GLY A 133 -29.23 -1.25 -10.17
CA GLY A 133 -29.90 -0.80 -11.42
C GLY A 133 -29.21 0.39 -12.08
N GLY A 134 -27.88 0.50 -11.93
CA GLY A 134 -27.03 1.53 -12.54
C GLY A 134 -26.51 1.14 -13.94
N GLU A 135 -25.52 1.89 -14.43
CA GLU A 135 -24.77 1.52 -15.63
C GLU A 135 -23.93 0.26 -15.35
N ASP A 136 -23.74 -0.56 -16.39
CA ASP A 136 -22.93 -1.77 -16.32
C ASP A 136 -21.98 -1.83 -17.53
N PRO A 137 -20.65 -1.69 -17.34
CA PRO A 137 -19.98 -1.46 -16.06
C PRO A 137 -20.22 -0.06 -15.49
N ALA A 138 -20.08 0.11 -14.16
CA ALA A 138 -19.99 1.44 -13.54
C ALA A 138 -18.55 1.95 -13.67
N ASP A 139 -18.38 3.24 -13.96
CA ASP A 139 -17.07 3.88 -14.11
C ASP A 139 -16.58 4.37 -12.74
N VAL A 140 -16.02 3.45 -11.95
CA VAL A 140 -15.72 3.66 -10.53
C VAL A 140 -14.43 4.47 -10.33
N TYR A 141 -14.53 5.55 -9.55
CA TYR A 141 -13.38 6.30 -9.02
C TYR A 141 -13.59 6.71 -7.56
N GLY A 142 -12.58 7.32 -6.95
CA GLY A 142 -12.59 7.75 -5.55
C GLY A 142 -11.56 7.00 -4.72
N GLU A 143 -11.83 6.81 -3.44
CA GLU A 143 -10.84 6.31 -2.48
C GLU A 143 -11.41 5.29 -1.51
N ILE A 144 -10.58 4.33 -1.12
CA ILE A 144 -10.85 3.37 -0.05
C ILE A 144 -9.62 3.31 0.86
N TYR A 145 -9.86 3.42 2.17
CA TYR A 145 -8.83 3.29 3.19
C TYR A 145 -9.19 2.24 4.22
N ALA A 146 -8.17 1.54 4.69
CA ALA A 146 -8.19 0.79 5.93
C ALA A 146 -7.54 1.58 7.07
N GLN A 147 -8.04 1.40 8.27
CA GLN A 147 -7.49 2.00 9.48
C GLN A 147 -7.73 1.07 10.66
N THR A 148 -6.72 0.86 11.50
CA THR A 148 -6.87 0.10 12.73
C THR A 148 -7.05 1.02 13.92
N SER A 149 -7.86 0.63 14.90
CA SER A 149 -8.12 1.45 16.09
C SER A 149 -6.87 1.70 16.95
N SER A 150 -5.88 0.82 16.89
CA SER A 150 -4.59 1.00 17.59
C SER A 150 -3.71 2.10 16.98
N PHE A 151 -3.95 2.47 15.71
CA PHE A 151 -3.17 3.47 15.00
C PHE A 151 -4.09 4.49 14.30
N PRO A 152 -4.85 5.32 15.04
CA PRO A 152 -5.91 6.17 14.51
C PRO A 152 -5.41 7.29 13.58
N ASP A 153 -4.12 7.63 13.61
CA ASP A 153 -3.51 8.60 12.70
C ASP A 153 -2.92 7.97 11.43
N LYS A 154 -2.99 6.64 11.32
CA LYS A 154 -2.43 5.88 10.19
C LYS A 154 -3.57 5.30 9.37
N ARG A 155 -3.51 5.57 8.06
CA ARG A 155 -4.45 5.05 7.06
C ARG A 155 -3.69 4.31 5.99
N ILE A 156 -4.18 3.13 5.63
CA ILE A 156 -3.64 2.30 4.57
C ILE A 156 -4.55 2.47 3.37
N LYS A 157 -4.01 2.98 2.27
CA LYS A 157 -4.77 3.17 1.03
C LYS A 157 -4.98 1.82 0.35
N LEU A 158 -6.24 1.44 0.17
CA LEU A 158 -6.64 0.20 -0.52
C LEU A 158 -7.06 0.47 -1.96
N PHE A 159 -7.60 1.64 -2.26
CA PHE A 159 -7.97 2.05 -3.62
C PHE A 159 -7.84 3.55 -3.73
N ARG A 160 -7.35 4.02 -4.88
CA ARG A 160 -7.47 5.43 -5.28
C ARG A 160 -7.47 5.50 -6.79
N ARG A 161 -8.47 6.16 -7.34
CA ARG A 161 -8.53 6.57 -8.74
C ARG A 161 -9.12 7.97 -8.81
N GLU A 162 -8.55 8.81 -9.65
CA GLU A 162 -9.13 10.12 -9.96
C GLU A 162 -10.27 9.95 -10.97
N SER A 163 -11.18 10.92 -11.08
CA SER A 163 -12.34 10.84 -11.99
C SER A 163 -11.95 10.56 -13.46
N HIS A 164 -10.84 11.12 -13.93
CA HIS A 164 -10.34 10.91 -15.30
C HIS A 164 -9.61 9.57 -15.50
N ASP A 165 -9.37 8.82 -14.42
CA ASP A 165 -8.69 7.52 -14.39
C ASP A 165 -9.62 6.48 -13.73
N HIS A 166 -10.93 6.59 -13.96
CA HIS A 166 -11.91 5.64 -13.47
C HIS A 166 -11.68 4.24 -14.04
N VAL A 167 -12.25 3.24 -13.38
CA VAL A 167 -12.19 1.84 -13.79
C VAL A 167 -13.59 1.26 -13.91
N GLY A 168 -13.86 0.59 -15.03
CA GLY A 168 -15.10 -0.14 -15.23
C GLY A 168 -15.20 -1.31 -14.24
N VAL A 169 -16.23 -1.31 -13.40
CA VAL A 169 -16.52 -2.41 -12.47
C VAL A 169 -17.94 -2.91 -12.73
N HIS A 170 -18.06 -4.21 -13.01
CA HIS A 170 -19.35 -4.86 -13.17
C HIS A 170 -20.01 -5.11 -11.82
N PRO A 171 -21.35 -5.12 -11.75
CA PRO A 171 -22.04 -5.57 -10.55
C PRO A 171 -21.60 -6.98 -10.12
N HIS A 172 -21.55 -7.19 -8.80
CA HIS A 172 -21.06 -8.39 -8.13
C HIS A 172 -19.59 -8.74 -8.38
N SER A 173 -18.83 -7.84 -9.02
CA SER A 173 -17.38 -7.99 -9.22
C SER A 173 -16.59 -7.18 -8.21
N CYS A 174 -15.34 -7.58 -7.97
CA CYS A 174 -14.44 -6.89 -7.06
C CYS A 174 -13.98 -5.54 -7.64
N VAL A 175 -13.97 -4.51 -6.81
CA VAL A 175 -13.22 -3.28 -7.07
C VAL A 175 -11.72 -3.62 -7.01
N PRO A 176 -10.92 -3.23 -8.01
CA PRO A 176 -9.50 -3.61 -8.08
C PRO A 176 -8.67 -2.82 -7.06
N LEU A 177 -8.46 -3.40 -5.88
CA LEU A 177 -7.66 -2.79 -4.82
C LEU A 177 -6.17 -2.77 -5.17
N LEU A 178 -5.48 -1.74 -4.70
CA LEU A 178 -4.02 -1.65 -4.69
C LEU A 178 -3.41 -2.79 -3.88
N ARG A 179 -4.04 -3.12 -2.74
CA ARG A 179 -3.65 -4.23 -1.84
C ARG A 179 -4.86 -4.67 -1.03
N SER A 180 -4.90 -5.93 -0.62
CA SER A 180 -6.04 -6.53 0.12
C SER A 180 -5.65 -7.18 1.45
N ALA A 181 -4.36 -7.46 1.68
CA ALA A 181 -3.89 -8.08 2.93
C ALA A 181 -3.38 -7.04 3.94
N LEU A 182 -3.88 -7.15 5.17
CA LEU A 182 -3.60 -6.25 6.28
C LEU A 182 -3.36 -7.03 7.57
N ALA A 183 -2.36 -6.61 8.35
CA ALA A 183 -2.20 -7.10 9.72
C ALA A 183 -3.08 -6.26 10.65
N VAL A 184 -3.86 -6.93 11.50
CA VAL A 184 -4.79 -6.29 12.44
C VAL A 184 -4.49 -6.82 13.85
N PRO A 185 -4.19 -5.95 14.83
CA PRO A 185 -4.02 -6.39 16.21
C PRO A 185 -5.30 -7.06 16.73
N MET A 186 -5.16 -8.15 17.48
CA MET A 186 -6.31 -8.96 17.95
C MET A 186 -7.23 -8.20 18.92
N ASP A 187 -6.71 -7.17 19.59
CA ASP A 187 -7.43 -6.28 20.51
C ASP A 187 -7.95 -4.99 19.86
N ALA A 188 -7.75 -4.84 18.54
CA ALA A 188 -8.16 -3.69 17.76
C ALA A 188 -9.38 -3.98 16.88
N SER A 189 -9.95 -2.93 16.30
CA SER A 189 -10.86 -3.04 15.16
C SER A 189 -10.19 -2.54 13.88
N LEU A 190 -10.67 -3.07 12.75
CA LEU A 190 -10.34 -2.63 11.40
C LEU A 190 -11.53 -1.86 10.82
N ALA A 191 -11.36 -0.58 10.56
CA ALA A 191 -12.31 0.25 9.84
C ALA A 191 -11.94 0.32 8.36
N ILE A 192 -12.92 0.05 7.48
CA ILE A 192 -12.83 0.24 6.03
C ILE A 192 -13.73 1.42 5.65
N SER A 193 -13.14 2.50 5.17
CA SER A 193 -13.84 3.71 4.73
C SER A 193 -13.79 3.83 3.22
N ALA A 194 -14.93 4.05 2.59
CA ALA A 194 -15.07 4.20 1.14
C ALA A 194 -15.76 5.53 0.80
N SER A 195 -15.21 6.24 -0.19
CA SER A 195 -15.81 7.38 -0.85
C SER A 195 -15.67 7.15 -2.36
N LEU A 196 -16.67 6.52 -2.95
CA LEU A 196 -16.67 6.02 -4.32
C LEU A 196 -17.78 6.66 -5.14
N TRP A 197 -17.50 6.88 -6.41
CA TRP A 197 -18.36 7.56 -7.37
C TRP A 197 -18.34 6.84 -8.71
N ASP A 198 -19.47 6.86 -9.40
CA ASP A 198 -19.66 6.43 -10.78
C ASP A 198 -19.54 7.65 -11.69
N HIS A 199 -18.54 7.65 -12.56
CA HIS A 199 -18.27 8.77 -13.45
C HIS A 199 -19.32 8.85 -14.55
N GLY A 200 -20.00 9.99 -14.65
CA GLY A 200 -21.08 10.18 -15.61
C GLY A 200 -20.80 11.30 -16.62
N ARG A 201 -21.38 11.19 -17.82
CA ARG A 201 -21.25 12.25 -18.85
C ARG A 201 -21.82 13.61 -18.42
N THR A 202 -22.86 13.60 -17.60
CA THR A 202 -23.57 14.82 -17.15
C THR A 202 -23.31 15.14 -15.68
N SER A 203 -23.16 14.11 -14.86
CA SER A 203 -22.95 14.23 -13.41
C SER A 203 -22.49 12.89 -12.87
N ASP A 204 -21.54 12.94 -11.96
CA ASP A 204 -21.11 11.76 -11.21
C ASP A 204 -22.18 11.36 -10.18
N LYS A 205 -22.29 10.05 -9.91
CA LYS A 205 -23.24 9.50 -8.93
C LYS A 205 -22.48 8.86 -7.78
N GLU A 206 -22.88 9.16 -6.56
CA GLU A 206 -22.27 8.52 -5.38
C GLU A 206 -22.59 7.02 -5.36
N ILE A 207 -21.56 6.18 -5.28
CA ILE A 207 -21.69 4.72 -5.11
C ILE A 207 -21.70 4.39 -3.62
N ALA A 208 -20.75 4.97 -2.87
CA ALA A 208 -20.59 4.72 -1.45
C ALA A 208 -19.89 5.91 -0.77
N ASN A 209 -20.38 6.27 0.41
CA ASN A 209 -19.74 7.23 1.29
C ASN A 209 -20.00 6.81 2.74
N GLY A 210 -19.07 6.05 3.31
CA GLY A 210 -19.27 5.49 4.64
C GLY A 210 -18.12 4.60 5.11
N THR A 211 -18.31 4.06 6.31
CA THR A 211 -17.32 3.23 7.01
C THR A 211 -17.98 1.98 7.56
N ALA A 212 -17.31 0.84 7.38
CA ALA A 212 -17.64 -0.42 8.03
C ALA A 212 -16.52 -0.80 9.01
N GLU A 213 -16.88 -1.33 10.17
CA GLU A 213 -15.93 -1.73 11.22
C GLU A 213 -16.00 -3.23 11.47
N PHE A 214 -14.84 -3.86 11.53
CA PHE A 214 -14.67 -5.29 11.73
C PHE A 214 -13.79 -5.54 12.94
N LYS A 215 -14.11 -6.59 13.71
CA LYS A 215 -13.26 -7.03 14.83
C LYS A 215 -12.68 -8.40 14.49
N PRO A 216 -11.40 -8.66 14.83
CA PRO A 216 -10.83 -10.00 14.75
C PRO A 216 -11.72 -11.00 15.49
N ALA A 217 -11.98 -12.14 14.85
CA ALA A 217 -12.67 -13.23 15.51
C ALA A 217 -11.68 -13.94 16.46
N THR A 218 -12.05 -14.08 17.74
CA THR A 218 -11.39 -15.02 18.64
C THR A 218 -11.95 -16.42 18.35
N LEU A 219 -11.06 -17.36 18.00
CA LEU A 219 -11.40 -18.78 17.87
C LEU A 219 -11.73 -19.39 19.23
#